data_AF-A0A926E0X6-F1
#
_entry.id   AF-A0A926E0X6-F1
#
_cell.length_a   1.000
_cell.length_b   1.000
_cell.length_c   1.000
_cell.angle_alpha   90.00
_cell.angle_beta   90.00
_cell.angle_gamma   90.00
#
_symmetry.space_group_name_H-M   'P 1'
#
loop_
_entity.id
_entity.type
_entity.pdbx_description
1 polymer ?
#
loop_
_entity_poly.entity_id
_entity_poly.type
_entity_poly.pdbx_seq_one_letter_code
_entity_poly.pdbx_strand_id
1 'polypeptide(L)'
;MGNMDFLFAVGFLALGVAFKLGYCKNWLLGNDPETRKKYKEKETLNYFSLLMFVLSAVNWISVVGAAIERPELIYLSVILNAIVIVIGLGYFLKSKRFRN
;
A
#
# COMPACT_ATOMS: atom_id res chain seq x y z
N MET A 1 2.88 19.48 -7.81
CA MET A 1 2.51 18.41 -6.87
C MET A 1 1.34 17.56 -7.37
N GLY A 2 0.23 18.15 -7.86
CA GLY A 2 -0.97 17.40 -8.29
C GLY A 2 -0.77 16.22 -9.28
N ASN A 3 0.13 16.33 -10.26
CA ASN A 3 0.38 15.23 -11.21
C ASN A 3 1.05 14.01 -10.56
N MET A 4 1.94 14.19 -9.59
CA MET A 4 2.62 13.06 -8.92
C MET A 4 1.68 12.37 -7.95
N ASP A 5 0.87 13.12 -7.21
CA ASP A 5 -0.11 12.54 -6.29
C ASP A 5 -1.19 11.74 -7.03
N PHE A 6 -1.59 12.20 -8.20
CA PHE A 6 -2.49 11.45 -9.08
C PHE A 6 -1.84 10.14 -9.58
N LEU A 7 -0.58 10.19 -10.02
CA LEU A 7 0.15 8.99 -10.43
C LEU A 7 0.29 7.99 -9.28
N PHE A 8 0.59 8.45 -8.07
CA PHE A 8 0.64 7.59 -6.89
C PHE A 8 -0.74 7.02 -6.54
N ALA A 9 -1.80 7.82 -6.60
CA ALA A 9 -3.16 7.36 -6.34
C ALA A 9 -3.57 6.22 -7.28
N VAL A 10 -3.33 6.37 -8.58
CA VAL A 10 -3.65 5.35 -9.59
C VAL A 10 -2.69 4.16 -9.50
N GLY A 11 -1.39 4.41 -9.28
CA GLY A 11 -0.38 3.37 -9.14
C GLY A 11 -0.64 2.44 -7.97
N PHE A 12 -0.96 3.00 -6.80
CA PHE A 12 -1.36 2.22 -5.64
C PHE A 12 -2.69 1.51 -5.84
N LEU A 13 -3.67 2.12 -6.53
CA LEU A 13 -4.91 1.43 -6.88
C LEU A 13 -4.65 0.18 -7.73
N ALA A 14 -3.84 0.31 -8.78
CA ALA A 14 -3.46 -0.79 -9.66
C ALA A 14 -2.69 -1.89 -8.90
N LEU A 15 -1.75 -1.51 -8.02
CA LEU A 15 -1.05 -2.47 -7.16
C LEU A 15 -2.01 -3.19 -6.21
N GLY A 16 -2.96 -2.47 -5.61
CA GLY A 16 -3.98 -3.06 -4.73
C GLY A 16 -4.79 -4.15 -5.43
N VAL A 17 -5.19 -3.90 -6.68
CA VAL A 17 -5.85 -4.89 -7.56
C VAL A 17 -4.91 -6.05 -7.88
N ALA A 18 -3.65 -5.77 -8.26
CA ALA A 18 -2.68 -6.81 -8.59
C ALA A 18 -2.38 -7.75 -7.41
N PHE A 19 -2.28 -7.22 -6.19
CA PHE A 19 -2.18 -8.04 -4.97
C PHE A 19 -3.44 -8.86 -4.74
N LYS A 20 -4.63 -8.28 -4.95
CA LYS A 20 -5.91 -8.99 -4.76
C LYS A 20 -6.08 -10.17 -5.71
N LEU A 21 -5.64 -10.01 -6.96
CA LEU A 21 -5.65 -11.04 -7.99
C LEU A 21 -4.48 -12.03 -7.86
N GLY A 22 -3.53 -11.77 -6.95
CA GLY A 22 -2.39 -12.64 -6.69
C GLY A 22 -1.26 -12.56 -7.72
N TYR A 23 -1.25 -11.53 -8.59
CA TYR A 23 -0.16 -11.32 -9.56
C TYR A 23 1.17 -11.01 -8.88
N CYS A 24 1.14 -10.42 -7.68
CA CYS A 24 2.33 -10.06 -6.92
C CYS A 24 2.86 -11.19 -6.00
N LYS A 25 2.26 -12.39 -6.02
CA LYS A 25 2.63 -13.49 -5.10
C LYS A 25 4.08 -13.93 -5.23
N ASN A 26 4.58 -14.05 -6.46
CA ASN A 26 5.96 -14.48 -6.73
C ASN A 26 6.96 -13.41 -6.29
N TRP A 27 6.61 -12.13 -6.49
CA TRP A 27 7.44 -11.01 -6.07
C TRP A 27 7.53 -10.92 -4.53
N LEU A 28 6.42 -11.15 -3.85
CA LEU A 28 6.32 -10.97 -2.40
C LEU A 28 6.86 -12.16 -1.58
N LEU A 29 6.58 -13.38 -2.04
CA LEU A 29 6.82 -14.62 -1.29
C LEU A 29 7.77 -15.60 -2.01
N GLY A 30 8.22 -15.30 -3.22
CA GLY A 30 9.02 -16.22 -4.03
C GLY A 30 8.21 -17.38 -4.59
N ASN A 31 8.89 -18.37 -5.18
CA ASN A 31 8.25 -19.52 -5.85
C ASN A 31 8.13 -20.78 -4.99
N ASP A 32 8.73 -20.78 -3.79
CA ASP A 32 8.75 -21.94 -2.92
C ASP A 32 7.37 -22.21 -2.25
N PRO A 33 6.77 -23.41 -2.44
CA PRO A 33 5.47 -23.75 -1.84
C PRO A 33 5.47 -23.79 -0.31
N GLU A 34 6.59 -24.17 0.33
CA GLU A 34 6.67 -24.23 1.79
C GLU A 34 6.68 -22.83 2.40
N THR A 35 7.45 -21.92 1.82
CA THR A 35 7.46 -20.49 2.16
C THR A 35 6.06 -19.89 2.04
N ARG A 36 5.34 -20.17 0.95
CA ARG A 36 3.98 -19.65 0.74
C ARG A 36 2.96 -20.15 1.75
N LYS A 37 3.05 -21.43 2.15
CA LYS A 37 2.22 -21.99 3.22
C LYS A 37 2.57 -21.38 4.58
N LYS A 38 3.86 -21.28 4.90
CA LYS A 38 4.38 -20.69 6.15
C LYS A 38 3.87 -19.26 6.36
N TYR A 39 3.83 -18.46 5.29
CA TYR A 39 3.39 -17.06 5.35
C TYR A 39 1.93 -16.85 4.95
N LYS A 40 1.12 -17.91 4.91
CA LYS A 40 -0.31 -17.85 4.59
C LYS A 40 -0.59 -16.94 3.39
N GLU A 41 -0.06 -17.31 2.22
CA GLU A 41 -0.05 -16.50 0.98
C GLU A 41 -1.27 -15.58 0.80
N LYS A 42 -2.48 -16.14 0.88
CA LYS A 42 -3.74 -15.39 0.70
C LYS A 42 -3.94 -14.28 1.74
N GLU A 43 -3.61 -14.51 3.01
CA GLU A 43 -3.73 -13.52 4.08
C GLU A 43 -2.73 -12.38 3.84
N THR A 44 -1.49 -12.72 3.50
CA THR A 44 -0.43 -11.76 3.20
C THR A 44 -0.78 -10.90 1.96
N LEU A 45 -1.25 -11.51 0.88
CA LEU A 45 -1.66 -10.77 -0.32
C LEU A 45 -2.85 -9.84 -0.06
N ASN A 46 -3.84 -10.29 0.72
CA ASN A 46 -4.96 -9.43 1.12
C ASN A 46 -4.51 -8.24 1.97
N TYR A 47 -3.54 -8.45 2.86
CA TYR A 47 -2.96 -7.37 3.66
C TYR A 47 -2.30 -6.31 2.78
N PHE A 48 -1.41 -6.71 1.86
CA PHE A 48 -0.77 -5.76 0.94
C PHE A 48 -1.76 -5.09 -0.01
N SER A 49 -2.78 -5.82 -0.48
CA SER A 49 -3.87 -5.25 -1.27
C SER A 49 -4.58 -4.13 -0.51
N LEU A 50 -4.96 -4.37 0.76
CA LEU A 50 -5.59 -3.36 1.60
C LEU A 50 -4.67 -2.15 1.83
N LEU A 51 -3.39 -2.39 2.11
CA LEU A 51 -2.41 -1.32 2.32
C LEU A 51 -2.31 -0.40 1.10
N MET A 52 -2.24 -0.98 -0.10
CA MET A 52 -2.20 -0.21 -1.35
C MET A 52 -3.49 0.57 -1.60
N PHE A 53 -4.67 0.00 -1.29
CA PHE A 53 -5.93 0.74 -1.39
C PHE A 53 -6.00 1.93 -0.43
N VAL A 54 -5.50 1.77 0.80
CA VAL A 54 -5.46 2.87 1.77
C VAL A 54 -4.51 3.96 1.30
N LEU A 55 -3.30 3.62 0.83
CA LEU A 55 -2.36 4.60 0.26
C LEU A 55 -2.97 5.34 -0.94
N SER A 56 -3.63 4.61 -1.84
CA SER A 56 -4.35 5.22 -2.98
C SER A 56 -5.39 6.24 -2.52
N ALA A 57 -6.25 5.87 -1.57
CA ALA A 57 -7.28 6.76 -1.04
C ALA A 57 -6.69 8.02 -0.40
N VAL A 58 -5.58 7.89 0.33
CA VAL A 58 -4.89 9.03 0.94
C VAL A 58 -4.28 9.95 -0.12
N ASN A 59 -3.70 9.43 -1.19
CA ASN A 59 -3.20 10.27 -2.29
C ASN A 59 -4.34 11.00 -3.04
N TRP A 60 -5.53 10.40 -3.16
CA TRP A 60 -6.70 11.09 -3.72
C TRP A 60 -7.12 12.32 -2.90
N ILE A 61 -6.89 12.35 -1.58
CA ILE A 61 -7.13 13.54 -0.74
C ILE A 61 -6.27 14.71 -1.22
N SER A 62 -4.99 14.47 -1.56
CA SER A 62 -4.11 15.50 -2.11
C SER A 62 -4.59 15.98 -3.48
N VAL A 63 -4.98 15.03 -4.35
CA VAL A 63 -5.50 15.35 -5.70
C VAL A 63 -6.73 16.25 -5.62
N VAL A 64 -7.70 15.89 -4.76
CA VAL A 64 -8.89 16.72 -4.53
C VAL A 64 -8.50 18.07 -3.94
N GLY A 65 -7.63 18.09 -2.93
CA GLY A 65 -7.13 19.31 -2.31
C GLY A 65 -6.49 20.28 -3.30
N ALA A 66 -5.69 19.77 -4.24
CA ALA A 66 -5.12 20.57 -5.31
C ALA A 66 -6.19 21.11 -6.28
N ALA A 67 -7.21 20.32 -6.61
CA ALA A 67 -8.28 20.72 -7.51
C ALA A 67 -9.20 21.80 -6.93
N ILE A 68 -9.34 21.87 -5.60
CA ILE A 68 -10.14 22.88 -4.90
C ILE A 68 -9.29 23.98 -4.23
N GLU A 69 -8.00 24.05 -4.55
CA GLU A 69 -7.04 25.04 -4.02
C GLU A 69 -6.97 25.08 -2.47
N ARG A 70 -7.08 23.91 -1.82
CA ARG A 70 -6.97 23.72 -0.37
C ARG A 70 -5.64 23.06 0.00
N PRO A 71 -4.58 23.84 0.28
CA PRO A 71 -3.26 23.29 0.58
C PRO A 71 -3.24 22.47 1.87
N GLU A 72 -4.16 22.70 2.81
CA GLU A 72 -4.26 21.94 4.07
C GLU A 72 -4.54 20.45 3.81
N LEU A 73 -5.31 20.13 2.76
CA LEU A 73 -5.61 18.75 2.38
C LEU A 73 -4.40 18.04 1.76
N ILE A 74 -3.53 18.78 1.08
CA ILE A 74 -2.26 18.27 0.55
C ILE A 74 -1.34 17.88 1.71
N TYR A 75 -1.17 18.76 2.70
CA TYR A 75 -0.38 18.46 3.90
C TYR A 75 -0.96 17.30 4.71
N LEU A 76 -2.28 17.26 4.87
CA LEU A 76 -2.97 16.16 5.53
C LEU A 76 -2.70 14.82 4.83
N SER A 77 -2.77 14.79 3.50
CA SER A 77 -2.46 13.60 2.70
C SER A 77 -1.02 13.11 2.93
N VAL A 78 -0.04 14.01 2.97
CA VAL A 78 1.36 13.66 3.24
C VAL A 78 1.52 13.02 4.62
N ILE A 79 0.91 13.61 5.65
CA ILE A 79 0.97 13.10 7.03
C ILE A 79 0.31 11.71 7.11
N LEU A 80 -0.88 11.55 6.53
CA LEU A 80 -1.60 10.29 6.52
C LEU A 80 -0.81 9.21 5.76
N ASN A 81 -0.17 9.54 4.64
CA ASN A 81 0.67 8.60 3.90
C ASN A 81 1.84 8.10 4.75
N ALA A 82 2.53 9.01 5.45
CA ALA A 82 3.61 8.63 6.36
C ALA A 82 3.12 7.69 7.47
N ILE A 83 1.97 7.98 8.08
CA ILE A 83 1.36 7.12 9.12
C ILE A 83 1.04 5.73 8.56
N VAL A 84 0.40 5.65 7.39
CA VAL A 84 0.04 4.38 6.76
C VAL A 84 1.28 3.56 6.43
N ILE A 85 2.35 4.19 5.93
CA ILE A 85 3.63 3.51 5.66
C ILE A 85 4.25 2.99 6.96
N VAL A 86 4.30 3.80 8.03
CA VAL A 86 4.86 3.38 9.32
C VAL A 86 4.09 2.21 9.92
N ILE A 87 2.76 2.25 9.90
CA ILE A 87 1.91 1.14 10.36
C ILE A 87 2.12 -0.09 9.46
N GLY A 88 2.18 0.13 8.15
CA GLY A 88 2.43 -0.89 7.14
C GLY A 88 3.73 -1.66 7.39
N LEU A 89 4.82 -0.92 7.54
CA LEU A 89 6.15 -1.44 7.87
C LEU A 89 6.17 -2.09 9.25
N GLY A 90 5.56 -1.47 10.26
CA GLY A 90 5.50 -2.02 11.61
C GLY A 90 4.81 -3.39 11.65
N TYR A 91 3.69 -3.53 10.95
CA TYR A 91 3.00 -4.82 10.83
C TYR A 91 3.81 -5.84 10.03
N PHE A 92 4.44 -5.41 8.92
CA PHE A 92 5.29 -6.27 8.10
C PHE A 92 6.52 -6.78 8.87
N LEU A 93 7.20 -5.91 9.62
CA LEU A 93 8.36 -6.25 10.44
C LEU A 93 7.99 -7.09 11.68
N LYS A 94 6.79 -6.87 12.25
CA LYS A 94 6.25 -7.67 13.36
C LYS A 94 5.78 -9.06 12.90
N SER A 95 5.40 -9.21 11.63
CA SER A 95 5.23 -10.54 11.04
C SER A 95 6.56 -11.29 11.19
N LYS A 96 6.52 -12.56 11.62
CA LYS A 96 7.67 -13.37 12.06
C LYS A 96 8.79 -13.60 11.01
N ARG A 97 8.85 -12.80 9.95
CA ARG A 97 9.80 -12.86 8.83
C ARG A 97 11.19 -12.26 9.16
N PHE A 98 11.31 -11.38 10.16
CA PHE A 98 12.57 -10.69 10.52
C PHE A 98 13.03 -10.89 11.97
N ARG A 99 12.43 -11.85 12.70
CA ARG A 99 12.87 -12.22 14.06
C ARG A 99 13.84 -13.41 14.10
N ASN A 100 14.36 -13.82 12.96
CA ASN A 100 15.39 -14.85 12.85
C ASN A 100 16.72 -14.19 12.51
#